data_AF-A0A7S0Z2G7-F1
#
_entry.id   AF-A0A7S0Z2G7-F1
#
_cell.length_a   1.000
_cell.length_b   1.000
_cell.length_c   1.000
_cell.angle_alpha   90.00
_cell.angle_beta   90.00
_cell.angle_gamma   90.00
#
_symmetry.space_group_name_H-M   'P 1'
#
loop_
_entity.id
_entity.type
_entity.pdbx_description
1 polymer ?
#
loop_
_entity_poly.entity_id
_entity_poly.type
_entity_poly.pdbx_seq_one_letter_code
_entity_poly.pdbx_strand_id
1 'polypeptide(L)'
;VCASPSQMSAGIVEFTVEEHRSRVGVCGGMQFGYATPPVVSSIFPVSGSIKGGNAVSIFGQGFEKDGFACSFGNVVSMEPVRFISSALALCVAPAVGAATTV
;
A
#
# COMPACT_ATOMS: atom_id res chain seq x y z
N VAL A 1 -9.91 -18.86 0.11
CA VAL A 1 -9.42 -17.51 -0.30
C VAL A 1 -8.73 -17.65 -1.64
N CYS A 2 -9.02 -16.79 -2.62
CA CYS A 2 -8.36 -16.77 -3.93
C CYS A 2 -7.60 -15.45 -4.10
N ALA A 3 -6.54 -15.46 -4.91
CA ALA A 3 -5.85 -14.24 -5.32
C ALA A 3 -6.45 -13.76 -6.65
N SER A 4 -6.62 -12.44 -6.81
CA SER A 4 -7.03 -11.85 -8.08
C SER A 4 -5.95 -12.07 -9.15
N PRO A 5 -6.31 -12.24 -10.43
CA PRO A 5 -5.34 -12.35 -11.52
C PRO A 5 -4.55 -11.03 -11.71
N SER A 6 -3.37 -11.11 -12.30
CA SER A 6 -2.61 -9.92 -12.68
C SER A 6 -3.28 -9.21 -13.86
N GLN A 7 -3.56 -7.93 -13.73
CA GLN A 7 -4.03 -7.07 -14.82
C GLN A 7 -2.96 -6.04 -15.21
N MET A 8 -2.96 -5.65 -16.48
CA MET A 8 -2.02 -4.67 -17.05
C MET A 8 -2.52 -3.22 -16.97
N SER A 9 -3.80 -3.00 -16.65
CA SER A 9 -4.43 -1.69 -16.59
C SER A 9 -5.25 -1.52 -15.32
N ALA A 10 -5.21 -0.32 -14.73
CA ALA A 10 -6.16 0.05 -13.70
C ALA A 10 -7.59 0.10 -14.27
N GLY A 11 -8.57 -0.32 -13.47
CA GLY A 11 -9.96 -0.33 -13.91
C GLY A 11 -10.88 -1.11 -12.99
N ILE A 12 -12.18 -0.84 -13.10
CA ILE A 12 -13.23 -1.56 -12.37
C ILE A 12 -13.73 -2.70 -13.25
N VAL A 13 -13.72 -3.91 -12.72
CA VAL A 13 -14.31 -5.10 -13.35
C VAL A 13 -15.48 -5.61 -12.51
N GLU A 14 -16.43 -6.27 -13.16
CA GLU A 14 -17.50 -6.98 -12.46
C GLU A 14 -16.92 -8.25 -11.81
N PHE A 15 -17.29 -8.47 -10.55
CA PHE A 15 -16.92 -9.67 -9.81
C PHE A 15 -18.11 -10.62 -9.69
N THR A 16 -17.91 -11.87 -10.10
CA THR A 16 -18.92 -12.92 -10.10
C THR A 16 -18.39 -14.16 -9.40
N VAL A 17 -19.25 -14.77 -8.57
CA VAL A 17 -18.98 -16.09 -7.98
C VAL A 17 -19.94 -17.11 -8.60
N GLU A 18 -19.40 -18.12 -9.25
CA GLU A 18 -20.16 -19.25 -9.80
C GLU A 18 -19.93 -20.52 -8.97
N GLU A 19 -21.01 -21.23 -8.62
CA GLU A 19 -20.91 -22.56 -8.03
C GLU A 19 -20.83 -23.62 -9.14
N HIS A 20 -19.89 -24.57 -9.03
CA HIS A 20 -19.66 -25.61 -10.05
C HIS A 20 -20.88 -26.52 -10.34
N ARG A 21 -21.88 -26.58 -9.45
CA ARG A 21 -23.06 -27.46 -9.57
C ARG A 21 -24.30 -26.74 -10.07
N SER A 22 -24.63 -25.59 -9.50
CA SER A 22 -25.72 -24.73 -9.97
C SER A 22 -25.09 -23.60 -10.76
N ARG A 23 -25.22 -23.61 -12.09
CA ARG A 23 -24.83 -22.53 -13.03
C ARG A 23 -25.57 -21.19 -12.79
N VAL A 24 -25.96 -20.95 -11.55
CA VAL A 24 -26.57 -19.74 -11.01
C VAL A 24 -25.41 -18.98 -10.36
N GLY A 25 -24.82 -18.06 -11.11
CA GLY A 25 -23.94 -17.06 -10.53
C GLY A 25 -24.78 -16.10 -9.67
N VAL A 26 -24.34 -15.81 -8.45
CA VAL A 26 -24.91 -14.71 -7.67
C VAL A 26 -24.32 -13.43 -8.23
N CYS A 27 -24.92 -12.92 -9.31
CA CYS A 27 -24.44 -11.75 -10.04
C CYS A 27 -25.39 -10.58 -9.82
N GLY A 28 -24.85 -9.49 -9.31
CA GLY A 28 -25.56 -8.22 -9.29
C GLY A 28 -24.83 -7.15 -8.48
N GLY A 29 -23.89 -6.46 -9.11
CA GLY A 29 -23.37 -5.18 -8.60
C GLY A 29 -22.10 -5.21 -7.75
N MET A 30 -21.38 -6.34 -7.68
CA MET A 30 -20.07 -6.39 -7.03
C MET A 30 -18.98 -5.94 -8.00
N GLN A 31 -18.22 -4.93 -7.61
CA GLN A 31 -17.17 -4.32 -8.40
C GLN A 31 -15.81 -4.58 -7.76
N PHE A 32 -14.84 -4.99 -8.57
CA PHE A 32 -13.44 -5.15 -8.17
C PHE A 32 -12.57 -4.14 -8.90
N GLY A 33 -11.81 -3.34 -8.16
CA GLY A 33 -10.91 -2.32 -8.71
C GLY A 33 -9.47 -2.84 -8.81
N TYR A 34 -8.90 -2.81 -10.00
CA TYR A 34 -7.45 -2.89 -10.19
C TYR A 34 -6.86 -1.49 -10.08
N ALA A 35 -5.89 -1.32 -9.18
CA ALA A 35 -5.12 -0.10 -9.03
C ALA A 35 -3.70 -0.29 -9.60
N THR A 36 -3.15 0.78 -10.18
CA THR A 36 -1.73 0.80 -10.53
C THR A 36 -0.90 1.01 -9.27
N PRO A 37 0.21 0.27 -9.09
CA PRO A 37 1.08 0.46 -7.93
C PRO A 37 1.66 1.88 -7.90
N PRO A 38 1.85 2.47 -6.71
CA PRO A 38 2.48 3.78 -6.58
C PRO A 38 3.94 3.72 -7.02
N VAL A 39 4.43 4.83 -7.58
CA VAL A 39 5.83 4.99 -7.99
C VAL A 39 6.49 6.01 -7.07
N VAL A 40 7.52 5.59 -6.33
CA VAL A 40 8.35 6.48 -5.51
C VAL A 40 9.46 7.07 -6.39
N SER A 41 9.56 8.39 -6.42
CA SER A 41 10.59 9.12 -7.17
C SER A 41 11.76 9.56 -6.28
N SER A 42 11.47 10.05 -5.07
CA SER A 42 12.51 10.49 -4.14
C SER A 42 12.00 10.54 -2.71
N ILE A 43 12.92 10.56 -1.74
CA ILE A 43 12.63 10.74 -0.32
C ILE A 43 13.45 11.88 0.27
N PHE A 44 12.90 12.56 1.28
CA PHE A 44 13.62 13.60 2.02
C PHE A 44 13.12 13.70 3.47
N PRO A 45 14.03 13.77 4.47
CA PRO A 45 15.48 13.66 4.35
C PRO A 45 15.94 12.22 4.06
N VAL A 46 17.11 12.06 3.44
CA VAL A 46 17.72 10.74 3.14
C VAL A 46 18.45 10.12 4.34
N SER A 47 18.58 10.88 5.43
CA SER A 47 19.25 10.48 6.65
C SER A 47 18.56 11.10 7.85
N GLY A 48 18.57 10.42 9.00
CA GLY A 48 17.96 10.90 10.22
C GLY A 48 18.58 10.28 11.47
N SER A 49 18.06 10.66 12.63
CA SER A 49 18.49 10.14 13.92
C SER A 49 18.25 8.64 14.08
N ILE A 50 19.22 7.92 14.65
CA ILE A 50 19.13 6.50 15.02
C ILE A 50 18.00 6.20 16.02
N LYS A 51 17.56 7.22 16.77
CA LYS A 51 16.46 7.11 17.73
C LYS A 51 15.08 7.01 17.06
N GLY A 52 15.01 7.15 15.73
CA GLY A 52 13.74 7.20 15.02
C GLY A 52 12.99 8.51 15.25
N GLY A 53 11.73 8.54 14.84
CA GLY A 53 10.84 9.70 14.97
C GLY A 53 11.02 10.74 13.86
N ASN A 54 11.91 10.52 12.89
CA ASN A 54 12.12 11.48 11.80
C ASN A 54 10.99 11.35 10.78
N ALA A 55 10.33 12.46 10.49
CA ALA A 55 9.37 12.52 9.40
C ALA A 55 10.12 12.53 8.04
N VAL A 56 9.86 11.51 7.24
CA VAL A 56 10.38 11.32 5.89
C VAL A 56 9.26 11.59 4.89
N SER A 57 9.46 12.61 4.09
CA SER A 57 8.61 12.94 2.95
C SER A 57 8.96 12.05 1.77
N ILE A 58 7.95 11.45 1.16
CA ILE A 58 8.06 10.52 0.04
C ILE A 58 7.34 11.17 -1.14
N PHE A 59 8.11 11.47 -2.17
CA PHE A 59 7.63 12.07 -3.40
C PHE A 59 7.49 11.00 -4.47
N GLY A 60 6.44 11.08 -5.26
CA GLY A 60 6.09 10.03 -6.20
C GLY A 60 4.80 10.30 -6.95
N GLN A 61 4.14 9.24 -7.41
CA GLN A 61 2.87 9.29 -8.11
C GLN A 61 2.04 8.04 -7.77
N GLY A 62 0.71 8.19 -7.82
CA GLY A 62 -0.22 7.08 -7.61
C GLY A 62 -0.33 6.64 -6.15
N PHE A 63 0.06 7.48 -5.18
CA PHE A 63 -0.25 7.19 -3.77
C PHE A 63 -1.76 7.25 -3.56
N GLU A 64 -2.29 6.26 -2.87
CA GLU A 64 -3.68 6.24 -2.41
C GLU A 64 -3.71 6.56 -0.91
N LYS A 65 -4.86 6.52 -0.24
CA LYS A 65 -4.90 6.76 1.22
C LYS A 65 -4.55 5.51 2.03
N ASP A 66 -4.90 4.35 1.49
CA ASP A 66 -4.82 3.06 2.15
C ASP A 66 -3.93 2.11 1.32
N GLY A 67 -3.21 1.20 1.97
CA GLY A 67 -2.50 0.11 1.27
C GLY A 67 -0.98 0.26 1.11
N PHE A 68 -0.31 1.16 1.84
CA PHE A 68 1.16 1.25 1.86
C PHE A 68 1.68 1.37 3.28
N ALA A 69 2.84 0.73 3.49
CA ALA A 69 3.60 0.79 4.72
C ALA A 69 5.04 1.17 4.39
N CYS A 70 5.67 1.94 5.27
CA CYS A 70 7.06 2.32 5.09
C CYS A 70 7.99 1.38 5.86
N SER A 71 8.85 0.68 5.13
CA SER A 71 9.91 -0.15 5.70
C SER A 71 11.27 0.51 5.55
N PHE A 72 12.01 0.60 6.64
CA PHE A 72 13.37 1.12 6.70
C PHE A 72 14.32 -0.06 6.95
N GLY A 73 14.88 -0.62 5.87
CA GLY A 73 15.60 -1.89 5.93
C GLY A 73 14.66 -3.02 6.38
N ASN A 74 14.97 -3.65 7.51
CA ASN A 74 14.18 -4.74 8.09
C ASN A 74 13.12 -4.26 9.11
N VAL A 75 12.98 -2.94 9.30
CA VAL A 75 12.08 -2.38 10.31
C VAL A 75 10.89 -1.71 9.63
N VAL A 76 9.70 -2.23 9.86
CA VAL A 76 8.46 -1.60 9.42
C VAL A 76 8.12 -0.45 10.38
N SER A 77 7.78 0.71 9.82
CA SER A 77 7.28 1.82 10.63
C SER A 77 5.97 1.42 11.31
N MET A 78 5.90 1.57 12.63
CA MET A 78 4.67 1.30 13.40
C MET A 78 3.64 2.42 13.27
N GLU A 79 4.10 3.62 12.90
CA GLU A 79 3.23 4.77 12.72
C GLU A 79 2.52 4.67 11.36
N PRO A 80 1.21 4.98 11.30
CA PRO A 80 0.48 4.98 10.04
C PRO A 80 1.08 6.01 9.09
N VAL A 81 1.21 5.64 7.81
CA VAL A 81 1.65 6.57 6.78
C VAL A 81 0.62 7.69 6.64
N ARG A 82 1.09 8.93 6.67
CA ARG A 82 0.24 10.09 6.44
C ARG A 82 0.18 10.38 4.95
N PHE A 83 -0.95 10.03 4.33
CA PHE A 83 -1.26 10.45 2.97
C PHE A 83 -1.51 11.97 2.93
N ILE A 84 -0.79 12.68 2.07
CA ILE A 84 -1.00 14.12 1.83
C ILE A 84 -1.63 14.32 0.45
N SER A 85 -1.07 13.69 -0.58
CA SER A 85 -1.60 13.73 -1.94
C SER A 85 -1.13 12.51 -2.74
N SER A 86 -1.68 12.33 -3.94
CA SER A 86 -1.25 11.27 -4.87
C SER A 86 0.22 11.36 -5.27
N ALA A 87 0.89 12.48 -4.97
CA ALA A 87 2.31 12.70 -5.22
C ALA A 87 3.18 12.86 -3.96
N LEU A 88 2.57 12.91 -2.77
CA LEU A 88 3.27 13.13 -1.51
C LEU A 88 2.68 12.29 -0.38
N ALA A 89 3.52 11.47 0.23
CA ALA A 89 3.23 10.75 1.46
C ALA A 89 4.27 11.09 2.53
N LEU A 90 3.90 10.96 3.80
CA LEU A 90 4.81 11.21 4.93
C LEU A 90 4.84 9.98 5.84
N CYS A 91 6.04 9.47 6.07
CA CYS A 91 6.30 8.34 6.96
C CYS A 91 7.19 8.75 8.11
N VAL A 92 7.05 8.10 9.25
CA VAL A 92 7.96 8.30 10.39
C VAL A 92 8.96 7.16 10.42
N ALA A 93 10.25 7.48 10.40
CA ALA A 93 11.30 6.47 10.50
C ALA A 93 11.31 5.86 11.92
N PRO A 94 11.24 4.53 12.07
CA PRO A 94 11.34 3.88 13.37
C PRO A 94 12.78 3.99 13.93
N ALA A 95 12.94 3.74 15.24
CA ALA A 95 14.27 3.67 15.82
C ALA A 95 15.00 2.44 15.27
N VAL A 96 16.29 2.60 14.95
CA VAL A 96 17.12 1.53 14.36
C VAL A 96 17.29 0.33 15.30
N GLY A 97 16.94 0.49 16.59
CA GLY A 97 16.91 -0.58 17.60
C GLY A 97 15.52 -0.98 18.11
N ALA A 98 14.41 -0.48 17.53
CA ALA A 98 13.06 -0.79 18.00
C ALA A 98 12.50 -2.13 17.50
N ALA A 99 13.23 -2.85 16.65
CA ALA A 99 12.82 -4.17 16.18
C ALA A 99 13.86 -5.24 16.53
N THR A 100 13.84 -5.67 17.79
CA THR A 100 14.12 -7.06 18.17
C THR A 100 13.36 -7.35 19.46
N THR A 101 12.03 -7.45 19.39
CA THR A 101 11.28 -8.16 20.42
C THR A 101 10.78 -9.44 19.77
N VAL A 102 11.47 -10.53 20.13
CA VAL A 102 11.20 -11.92 19.75
C VAL A 102 9.90 -12.38 20.39
#